data_AF-A0A3L6SHL2-F1
#
_entry.id   AF-A0A3L6SHL2-F1
#
_cell.length_a   1.000
_cell.length_b   1.000
_cell.length_c   1.000
_cell.angle_alpha   90.00
_cell.angle_beta   90.00
_cell.angle_gamma   90.00
#
_symmetry.space_group_name_H-M   'P 1'
#
loop_
_entity.id
_entity.type
_entity.pdbx_description
1 polymer ?
#
loop_
_entity_poly.entity_id
_entity_poly.type
_entity_poly.pdbx_seq_one_letter_code
_entity_poly.pdbx_strand_id
1 'polypeptide(L)'
;MAPRADVLLLTVAVAAAACAAASAQTRPGRLVVSGVVPCNTGTLIDAATSPAFPDAKVELRCGSSVVARATTRRDGSFEMEADAVAGALGALVGACQLVVDTPLAKCNATLPAAGALVSSLQGPLAGMLGGVFRLAPAGFSFRMN
;
A
#
# COMPACT_ATOMS: atom_id res chain seq x y z
N MET A 1 -67.88 -24.22 -0.07
CA MET A 1 -67.61 -23.05 -0.94
C MET A 1 -67.21 -21.89 -0.04
N ALA A 2 -65.91 -21.60 0.12
CA ALA A 2 -65.11 -20.65 -0.69
C ALA A 2 -65.21 -19.20 -0.13
N PRO A 3 -64.15 -18.39 -0.19
CA PRO A 3 -62.80 -18.63 0.35
C PRO A 3 -62.23 -17.39 1.10
N ARG A 4 -61.49 -17.59 2.19
CA ARG A 4 -60.02 -17.34 2.31
C ARG A 4 -59.47 -16.07 1.64
N ALA A 5 -59.92 -14.88 2.04
CA ALA A 5 -59.36 -13.60 1.58
C ALA A 5 -58.49 -12.88 2.63
N ASP A 6 -58.75 -13.06 3.92
CA ASP A 6 -58.11 -12.22 4.97
C ASP A 6 -56.70 -12.62 5.40
N VAL A 7 -56.24 -13.83 5.07
CA VAL A 7 -54.92 -14.32 5.53
C VAL A 7 -53.79 -13.87 4.58
N LEU A 8 -54.11 -13.42 3.36
CA LEU A 8 -53.10 -13.15 2.34
C LEU A 8 -52.44 -11.76 2.43
N LEU A 9 -53.02 -10.84 3.21
CA LEU A 9 -52.57 -9.44 3.23
C LEU A 9 -51.51 -9.13 4.30
N LEU A 10 -51.25 -10.04 5.23
CA LEU A 10 -50.30 -9.82 6.33
C LEU A 10 -48.89 -10.40 6.10
N THR A 11 -48.66 -11.16 5.01
CA THR A 11 -47.37 -11.81 4.76
C THR A 11 -46.42 -11.04 3.83
N VAL A 12 -46.83 -9.90 3.27
CA VAL A 12 -46.01 -9.17 2.28
C VAL A 12 -45.14 -8.07 2.90
N ALA A 13 -45.35 -7.70 4.17
CA ALA A 13 -44.67 -6.54 4.77
C ALA A 13 -43.28 -6.81 5.40
N VAL A 14 -42.85 -8.07 5.55
CA VAL A 14 -41.57 -8.42 6.24
C VAL A 14 -40.41 -8.73 5.26
N ALA A 15 -40.64 -8.74 3.95
CA ALA A 15 -39.61 -9.06 2.96
C ALA A 15 -38.79 -7.85 2.47
N ALA A 16 -39.07 -6.63 2.94
CA ALA A 16 -38.40 -5.41 2.44
C ALA A 16 -37.26 -4.88 3.32
N ALA A 17 -36.92 -5.56 4.42
CA ALA A 17 -35.84 -5.13 5.33
C ALA A 17 -34.51 -5.89 5.15
N ALA A 18 -34.44 -6.86 4.22
CA ALA A 18 -33.27 -7.74 4.09
C ALA A 18 -32.25 -7.34 3.01
N CYS A 19 -32.50 -6.30 2.19
CA CYS A 19 -31.62 -5.99 1.06
C CYS A 19 -31.38 -4.48 0.86
N ALA A 20 -31.32 -3.70 1.94
CA ALA A 20 -30.78 -2.33 1.91
C ALA A 20 -29.41 -2.20 2.57
N ALA A 21 -28.79 -3.31 2.97
CA ALA A 21 -27.37 -3.47 2.66
C ALA A 21 -27.28 -3.70 1.15
N ALA A 22 -27.63 -2.66 0.37
CA ALA A 22 -26.85 -2.40 -0.82
C ALA A 22 -25.43 -2.52 -0.30
N SER A 23 -24.74 -3.56 -0.75
CA SER A 23 -23.30 -3.48 -0.78
C SER A 23 -23.07 -2.13 -1.45
N ALA A 24 -22.80 -1.11 -0.65
CA ALA A 24 -21.69 -0.26 -0.92
C ALA A 24 -20.60 -1.28 -1.18
N GLN A 25 -20.49 -1.69 -2.44
CA GLN A 25 -19.28 -2.18 -3.01
C GLN A 25 -18.40 -0.94 -2.91
N THR A 26 -17.95 -0.66 -1.67
CA THR A 26 -16.78 0.13 -1.40
C THR A 26 -15.76 -0.71 -2.10
N ARG A 27 -15.57 -0.44 -3.40
CA ARG A 27 -14.48 -1.03 -4.15
C ARG A 27 -13.30 -0.80 -3.22
N PRO A 28 -12.65 -1.88 -2.74
CA PRO A 28 -11.48 -1.70 -1.92
C PRO A 28 -10.62 -0.71 -2.68
N GLY A 29 -10.35 0.45 -2.05
CA GLY A 29 -9.57 1.47 -2.72
C GLY A 29 -8.27 0.83 -3.19
N ARG A 30 -7.69 1.29 -4.28
CA ARG A 30 -6.38 0.83 -4.71
C ARG A 30 -5.33 1.70 -4.06
N LEU A 31 -4.42 1.13 -3.29
CA LEU A 31 -3.20 1.82 -2.87
C LEU A 31 -2.14 1.60 -3.95
N VAL A 32 -1.58 2.67 -4.48
CA VAL A 32 -0.44 2.64 -5.40
C VAL A 32 0.73 3.32 -4.72
N VAL A 33 1.84 2.60 -4.57
CA VAL A 33 3.08 3.15 -4.04
C VAL A 33 4.12 3.13 -5.14
N SER A 34 4.69 4.30 -5.46
CA SER A 34 5.74 4.41 -6.45
C SER A 34 6.85 5.35 -5.99
N GLY A 35 8.05 5.10 -6.48
CA GLY A 35 9.23 5.89 -6.14
C GLY A 35 10.50 5.34 -6.78
N VAL A 36 11.64 5.89 -6.40
CA VAL A 36 12.96 5.46 -6.85
C VAL A 36 13.79 5.10 -5.63
N VAL A 37 14.42 3.93 -5.64
CA VAL A 37 15.34 3.50 -4.59
C VAL A 37 16.77 3.93 -4.96
N PRO A 38 17.42 4.75 -4.13
CA PRO A 38 18.81 5.10 -4.33
C PRO A 38 19.77 4.00 -3.85
N CYS A 39 20.87 3.84 -4.56
CA CYS A 39 22.04 3.07 -4.14
C CYS A 39 22.98 3.97 -3.32
N ASN A 40 22.55 4.34 -2.11
CA ASN A 40 23.35 5.15 -1.20
C ASN A 40 22.91 4.91 0.26
N THR A 41 23.77 5.25 1.21
CA THR A 41 23.50 5.16 2.66
C THR A 41 23.29 6.53 3.32
N GLY A 42 23.33 7.63 2.55
CA GLY A 42 23.14 8.99 3.04
C GLY A 42 21.71 9.28 3.55
N THR A 43 21.57 10.31 4.38
CA THR A 43 20.31 10.73 5.03
C THR A 43 19.50 11.75 4.24
N LEU A 44 20.06 12.29 3.15
CA LEU A 44 19.45 13.30 2.27
C LEU A 44 19.76 12.93 0.82
N ILE A 45 19.15 11.84 0.37
CA ILE A 45 19.36 11.33 -0.97
C ILE A 45 18.39 12.03 -1.92
N ASP A 46 18.91 12.94 -2.72
CA ASP A 46 18.24 13.34 -3.96
C ASP A 46 18.22 12.12 -4.89
N ALA A 47 17.04 11.50 -5.06
CA ALA A 47 16.85 10.39 -5.98
C ALA A 47 17.21 10.76 -7.44
N ALA A 48 17.31 12.05 -7.76
CA ALA A 48 17.72 12.56 -9.06
C ALA A 48 19.24 12.52 -9.31
N THR A 49 20.06 12.54 -8.26
CA THR A 49 21.54 12.60 -8.37
C THR A 49 22.23 11.38 -7.76
N SER A 50 21.55 10.62 -6.90
CA SER A 50 22.09 9.36 -6.40
C SER A 50 21.98 8.24 -7.42
N PRO A 51 22.95 7.31 -7.46
CA PRO A 51 22.88 6.16 -8.37
C PRO A 51 21.61 5.35 -8.08
N ALA A 52 20.95 4.86 -9.13
CA ALA A 52 19.80 3.99 -8.98
C ALA A 52 20.21 2.64 -8.35
N PHE A 53 19.33 2.05 -7.54
CA PHE A 53 19.48 0.67 -7.09
C PHE A 53 18.60 -0.26 -7.95
N PRO A 54 19.15 -0.90 -9.00
CA PRO A 54 18.41 -1.84 -9.83
C PRO A 54 18.19 -3.20 -9.16
N ASP A 55 17.12 -3.89 -9.55
CA ASP A 55 16.80 -5.26 -9.15
C ASP A 55 16.70 -5.49 -7.63
N ALA A 56 16.40 -4.42 -6.89
CA ALA A 56 16.23 -4.43 -5.45
C ALA A 56 14.81 -4.84 -5.08
N LYS A 57 14.69 -5.76 -4.13
CA LYS A 57 13.42 -6.16 -3.52
C LYS A 57 12.99 -5.10 -2.50
N VAL A 58 11.84 -4.51 -2.75
CA VAL A 58 11.19 -3.51 -1.89
C VAL A 58 9.92 -4.10 -1.33
N GLU A 59 9.74 -4.00 -0.02
CA GLU A 59 8.56 -4.47 0.68
C GLU A 59 7.85 -3.32 1.38
N LEU A 60 6.54 -3.24 1.22
CA LEU A 60 5.69 -2.40 2.03
C LEU A 60 5.30 -3.19 3.29
N ARG A 61 5.82 -2.78 4.44
CA ARG A 61 5.56 -3.42 5.73
C ARG A 61 4.71 -2.50 6.60
N CYS A 62 3.55 -2.99 7.03
CA CYS A 62 2.68 -2.28 7.95
C CYS A 62 2.54 -3.09 9.23
N GLY A 63 3.07 -2.57 10.34
CA GLY A 63 3.24 -3.36 11.56
C GLY A 63 4.14 -4.58 11.33
N SER A 64 3.64 -5.78 11.65
CA SER A 64 4.37 -7.05 11.48
C SER A 64 4.14 -7.73 10.12
N SER A 65 3.33 -7.14 9.24
CA SER A 65 2.87 -7.79 8.00
C SER A 65 3.43 -7.10 6.76
N VAL A 66 3.81 -7.91 5.77
CA VAL A 66 4.15 -7.42 4.44
C VAL A 66 2.86 -7.30 3.63
N VAL A 67 2.53 -6.07 3.24
CA VAL A 67 1.28 -5.72 2.54
C VAL A 67 1.46 -5.79 1.03
N ALA A 68 2.63 -5.41 0.53
CA ALA A 68 2.98 -5.49 -0.89
C ALA A 68 4.49 -5.64 -1.10
N ARG A 69 4.87 -6.09 -2.29
CA ARG A 69 6.26 -6.22 -2.72
C ARG A 69 6.41 -5.70 -4.14
N ALA A 70 7.57 -5.11 -4.43
CA ALA A 70 8.02 -4.83 -5.79
C ALA A 70 9.50 -5.12 -5.93
N THR A 71 9.92 -5.20 -7.19
CA THR A 71 11.33 -5.17 -7.57
C THR A 71 11.59 -3.88 -8.33
N THR A 72 12.68 -3.19 -8.01
CA THR A 72 13.08 -1.99 -8.75
C THR A 72 13.53 -2.34 -10.16
N ARG A 73 13.25 -1.45 -11.11
CA ARG A 73 13.71 -1.54 -12.50
C ARG A 73 15.16 -1.07 -12.61
N ARG A 74 15.71 -1.10 -13.83
CA ARG A 74 17.10 -0.68 -14.10
C ARG A 74 17.41 0.77 -13.73
N ASP A 75 16.41 1.64 -13.74
CA ASP A 75 16.49 3.04 -13.31
C ASP A 75 16.22 3.21 -11.80
N GLY A 76 16.10 2.13 -11.03
CA GLY A 76 15.80 2.16 -9.60
C GLY A 76 14.34 2.46 -9.28
N SER A 77 13.49 2.68 -10.29
CA SER A 77 12.06 2.94 -10.09
C SER A 77 11.32 1.68 -9.67
N PHE A 78 10.34 1.82 -8.79
CA PHE A 78 9.41 0.74 -8.44
C PHE A 78 7.99 1.28 -8.40
N GLU A 79 7.05 0.37 -8.62
CA GLU A 79 5.63 0.60 -8.43
C GLU A 79 5.02 -0.68 -7.86
N MET A 80 4.20 -0.54 -6.83
CA MET A 80 3.44 -1.64 -6.25
C MET A 80 2.01 -1.21 -5.97
N GLU A 81 1.11 -2.18 -6.06
CA GLU A 81 -0.29 -1.99 -5.76
C GLU A 81 -0.68 -2.87 -4.57
N ALA A 82 -1.50 -2.31 -3.69
CA ALA A 82 -2.06 -3.02 -2.56
C ALA A 82 -3.53 -2.66 -2.38
N ASP A 83 -4.25 -3.49 -1.62
CA ASP A 83 -5.60 -3.17 -1.19
C ASP A 83 -5.55 -2.01 -0.18
N ALA A 84 -6.17 -0.88 -0.50
CA ALA A 84 -6.20 0.31 0.35
C ALA A 84 -6.96 0.08 1.65
N VAL A 85 -7.86 -0.91 1.75
CA VAL A 85 -8.56 -1.16 3.02
C VAL A 85 -7.57 -1.62 4.09
N ALA A 86 -6.62 -2.49 3.73
CA ALA A 86 -5.55 -2.92 4.63
C ALA A 86 -4.37 -1.92 4.66
N GLY A 87 -3.98 -1.40 3.48
CA GLY A 87 -2.79 -0.58 3.31
C GLY A 87 -2.98 0.91 3.63
N ALA A 88 -4.12 1.51 3.29
CA ALA A 88 -4.35 2.94 3.52
C ALA A 88 -4.62 3.24 5.00
N LEU A 89 -5.35 2.39 5.73
CA LEU A 89 -5.46 2.54 7.17
C LEU A 89 -4.08 2.51 7.82
N GLY A 90 -3.26 1.50 7.53
CA GLY A 90 -1.89 1.41 8.05
C GLY A 90 -1.00 2.59 7.66
N ALA A 91 -1.12 3.08 6.42
CA ALA A 91 -0.36 4.23 5.94
C ALA A 91 -0.79 5.54 6.60
N LEU A 92 -2.10 5.73 6.86
CA LEU A 92 -2.62 6.88 7.59
C LEU A 92 -2.19 6.88 9.06
N VAL A 93 -2.11 5.72 9.72
CA VAL A 93 -1.66 5.63 11.12
C VAL A 93 -0.11 5.71 11.24
N GLY A 94 0.61 5.97 10.14
CA GLY A 94 2.08 6.02 10.15
C GLY A 94 2.74 4.68 10.49
N ALA A 95 1.99 3.58 10.41
CA ALA A 95 2.45 2.24 10.78
C ALA A 95 3.10 1.49 9.60
N CYS A 96 3.07 2.08 8.41
CA CYS A 96 3.67 1.52 7.20
C CYS A 96 5.03 2.13 6.89
N GLN A 97 5.96 1.27 6.51
CA GLN A 97 7.30 1.63 6.07
C GLN A 97 7.67 0.78 4.85
N LEU A 98 8.38 1.39 3.92
CA LEU A 98 9.06 0.67 2.85
C LEU A 98 10.39 0.17 3.37
N VAL A 99 10.68 -1.11 3.16
CA VAL A 99 11.94 -1.75 3.52
C VAL A 99 12.56 -2.37 2.28
N VAL A 100 13.81 -2.04 2.00
CA VAL A 100 14.60 -2.65 0.92
C VAL A 100 15.41 -3.79 1.52
N ASP A 101 15.01 -5.02 1.23
CA ASP A 101 15.62 -6.24 1.79
C ASP A 101 16.92 -6.63 1.06
N THR A 102 17.19 -5.99 -0.09
CA THR A 102 18.40 -6.28 -0.87
C THR A 102 19.62 -5.56 -0.30
N PRO A 103 20.73 -6.28 -0.03
CA PRO A 103 21.96 -5.67 0.46
C PRO A 103 22.49 -4.59 -0.46
N LEU A 104 22.82 -3.41 0.09
CA LEU A 104 23.40 -2.29 -0.66
C LEU A 104 24.74 -2.64 -1.32
N ALA A 105 25.48 -3.61 -0.77
CA ALA A 105 26.66 -4.18 -1.40
C ALA A 105 26.42 -4.69 -2.84
N LYS A 106 25.17 -5.04 -3.22
CA LYS A 106 24.81 -5.44 -4.58
C LYS A 106 24.86 -4.31 -5.59
N CYS A 107 24.58 -3.08 -5.16
CA CYS A 107 24.60 -1.92 -6.04
C CYS A 107 25.96 -1.20 -5.98
N ASN A 108 26.62 -1.19 -4.82
CA ASN A 108 27.98 -0.71 -4.67
C ASN A 108 28.71 -1.51 -3.59
N ALA A 109 29.79 -2.20 -3.96
CA ALA A 109 30.55 -3.09 -3.09
C ALA A 109 31.21 -2.39 -1.89
N THR A 110 31.32 -1.05 -1.89
CA THR A 110 31.82 -0.29 -0.73
C THR A 110 30.76 -0.04 0.34
N LEU A 111 29.49 -0.33 0.05
CA LEU A 111 28.38 -0.16 0.99
C LEU A 111 28.18 -1.40 1.87
N PRO A 112 27.56 -1.24 3.06
CA PRO A 112 27.30 -2.36 3.96
C PRO A 112 26.47 -3.48 3.31
N ALA A 113 26.89 -4.72 3.54
CA ALA A 113 26.12 -5.91 3.16
C ALA A 113 25.01 -6.27 4.16
N ALA A 114 25.08 -5.71 5.38
CA ALA A 114 24.09 -5.91 6.44
C ALA A 114 23.34 -4.60 6.69
N GLY A 115 22.03 -4.71 6.93
CA GLY A 115 21.11 -3.57 7.09
C GLY A 115 20.16 -3.42 5.90
N ALA A 116 19.25 -2.47 6.01
CA ALA A 116 18.21 -2.21 5.01
C ALA A 116 17.97 -0.71 4.85
N LEU A 117 17.55 -0.29 3.66
CA LEU A 117 16.99 1.05 3.46
C LEU A 117 15.53 1.05 3.89
N VAL A 118 15.17 2.00 4.74
CA VAL A 118 13.81 2.17 5.25
C VAL A 118 13.31 3.57 4.92
N SER A 119 12.09 3.67 4.40
CA SER A 119 11.41 4.95 4.15
C SER A 119 10.01 4.94 4.74
N SER A 120 9.61 6.05 5.36
CA SER A 120 8.20 6.33 5.61
C SER A 120 7.49 6.70 4.30
N LEU A 121 6.16 6.70 4.32
CA LEU A 121 5.34 7.04 3.17
C LEU A 121 4.69 8.40 3.36
N GLN A 122 4.56 9.13 2.25
CA GLN A 122 3.85 10.40 2.18
C GLN A 122 2.99 10.45 0.92
N GLY A 123 1.86 11.16 0.98
CA GLY A 123 1.02 11.37 -0.18
C GLY A 123 -0.28 12.12 0.16
N PRO A 124 -0.97 12.66 -0.84
CA PRO A 124 -2.16 13.47 -0.64
C PRO A 124 -3.36 12.59 -0.26
N LEU A 125 -3.98 12.87 0.90
CA LEU A 125 -5.20 12.20 1.39
C LEU A 125 -6.39 12.32 0.41
N ALA A 126 -6.37 13.32 -0.48
CA ALA A 126 -7.39 13.53 -1.51
C ALA A 126 -7.62 12.29 -2.40
N GLY A 127 -6.61 11.44 -2.60
CA GLY A 127 -6.75 10.21 -3.39
C GLY A 127 -7.67 9.16 -2.78
N MET A 128 -7.90 9.17 -1.46
CA MET A 128 -8.81 8.21 -0.81
C MET A 128 -10.26 8.37 -1.28
N LEU A 129 -10.70 9.61 -1.53
CA LEU A 129 -12.07 9.89 -1.98
C LEU A 129 -12.31 9.41 -3.42
N GLY A 130 -11.25 9.32 -4.23
CA GLY A 130 -11.29 8.84 -5.61
C GLY A 130 -11.12 7.32 -5.76
N GLY A 131 -10.99 6.57 -4.65
CA GLY A 131 -10.78 5.13 -4.67
C GLY A 131 -9.38 4.69 -5.13
N VAL A 132 -8.45 5.63 -5.38
CA VAL A 132 -7.05 5.34 -5.68
C VAL A 132 -6.16 6.25 -4.83
N PHE A 133 -5.50 5.67 -3.84
CA PHE A 133 -4.60 6.37 -2.95
C PHE A 133 -3.16 6.21 -3.45
N ARG A 134 -2.48 7.32 -3.75
CA ARG A 134 -1.11 7.32 -4.26
C ARG A 134 -0.16 7.78 -3.17
N LEU A 135 0.84 6.96 -2.85
CA LEU A 135 1.89 7.25 -1.88
C LEU A 135 3.27 7.19 -2.55
N ALA A 136 4.19 7.96 -2.01
CA ALA A 136 5.59 7.96 -2.38
C ALA A 136 6.48 7.86 -1.12
N PRO A 137 7.72 7.39 -1.25
CA PRO A 137 8.73 7.48 -0.19
C PRO A 137 8.89 8.93 0.31
N ALA A 138 8.92 9.12 1.62
CA ALA A 138 9.28 10.41 2.23
C ALA A 138 10.79 10.67 2.25
N GLY A 139 11.58 9.61 2.14
CA GLY A 139 13.03 9.64 2.15
C GLY A 139 13.58 8.31 2.67
N PHE A 140 14.61 7.80 2.03
CA PHE A 140 15.27 6.58 2.48
C PHE A 140 16.33 6.89 3.54
N SER A 141 16.34 6.09 4.59
CA SER A 141 17.34 6.10 5.64
C SER A 141 17.91 4.70 5.76
N PHE A 142 19.23 4.60 5.90
CA PHE A 142 19.86 3.32 6.15
C PHE A 142 19.71 2.95 7.63
N ARG A 143 19.20 1.74 7.90
CA ARG A 143 19.11 1.18 9.25
C ARG A 143 19.92 -0.11 9.32
N MET A 144 20.86 -0.15 10.26
CA MET A 144 21.45 -1.42 10.69
C MET A 144 20.37 -2.25 11.39
N ASN A 145 20.33 -3.54 11.08
CA ASN A 145 19.46 -4.53 11.72
C ASN A 145 20.16 -5.17 12.91
#